data_AF-A0A9D6EJV9-F1
#
_entry.id   AF-A0A9D6EJV9-F1
#
_cell.length_a   1.000
_cell.length_b   1.000
_cell.length_c   1.000
_cell.angle_alpha   90.00
_cell.angle_beta   90.00
_cell.angle_gamma   90.00
#
_symmetry.space_group_name_H-M   'P 1'
#
loop_
_entity.id
_entity.type
_entity.pdbx_description
1 polymer ?
#
loop_
_entity_poly.entity_id
_entity_poly.type
_entity_poly.pdbx_seq_one_letter_code
_entity_poly.pdbx_strand_id
1 'polypeptide(L)' 'MKITIDLSPAQAERLRHEAERLGLAPEDLARAALADLLVTRDDDFKAAAERVLRKNEELYRRLA' A
#
# COMPACT_ATOMS: atom_id res chain seq x y z
N MET A 1 -3.98 6.58 17.54
CA MET A 1 -5.45 6.64 17.46
C MET A 1 -6.00 5.21 17.52
N LYS A 2 -7.12 4.98 18.23
CA LYS A 2 -7.83 3.68 18.25
C LYS A 2 -9.18 3.88 17.57
N ILE A 3 -9.52 2.99 16.65
CA ILE A 3 -10.81 2.97 15.97
C ILE A 3 -11.44 1.59 16.18
N THR A 4 -12.76 1.56 16.29
CA THR A 4 -13.56 0.33 16.31
C THR A 4 -14.20 0.18 14.95
N ILE A 5 -14.10 -1.01 14.36
CA ILE A 5 -14.64 -1.31 13.03
C ILE A 5 -15.56 -2.51 13.18
N ASP A 6 -16.82 -2.34 12.79
CA ASP A 6 -17.77 -3.45 12.73
C ASP A 6 -17.51 -4.27 11.46
N LEU A 7 -17.29 -5.56 11.63
CA LEU A 7 -17.12 -6.51 10.55
C LEU A 7 -18.36 -7.40 10.49
N SER A 8 -18.80 -7.71 9.26
CA SER A 8 -19.77 -8.80 9.10
C SER A 8 -19.15 -10.12 9.60
N PRO A 9 -19.96 -11.10 10.03
CA PRO A 9 -19.44 -12.39 10.51
C PRO A 9 -18.49 -13.06 9.51
N ALA A 10 -18.80 -12.98 8.21
CA ALA A 10 -17.97 -13.54 7.15
C ALA A 10 -16.61 -12.81 7.02
N GLN A 11 -16.58 -11.49 7.15
CA GLN A 11 -15.32 -10.73 7.12
C GLN A 11 -14.46 -11.02 8.35
N ALA A 12 -15.08 -11.13 9.53
CA ALA A 12 -14.38 -11.46 10.77
C ALA A 12 -13.76 -12.86 10.70
N GLU A 13 -14.49 -13.84 10.16
CA GLU A 13 -13.98 -15.20 9.99
C GLU A 13 -12.80 -15.25 9.02
N ARG A 14 -12.93 -14.57 7.88
CA ARG A 14 -11.85 -14.50 6.90
C ARG A 14 -10.60 -13.82 7.45
N LEU A 15 -10.75 -12.74 8.24
CA LEU A 15 -9.61 -12.09 8.90
C LEU A 15 -8.91 -13.03 9.88
N ARG A 16 -9.67 -13.77 10.70
CA ARG A 16 -9.12 -14.76 11.63
C ARG A 16 -8.33 -15.84 10.90
N HIS A 17 -8.92 -16.43 9.86
CA HIS A 17 -8.29 -17.50 9.09
C HIS A 17 -6.99 -17.05 8.42
N GLU A 18 -6.98 -15.86 7.81
CA GLU A 18 -5.76 -15.32 7.19
C GLU A 18 -4.68 -14.96 8.23
N ALA A 19 -5.08 -14.45 9.40
CA ALA A 19 -4.16 -14.16 10.49
C ALA A 19 -3.54 -15.45 11.04
N GLU A 20 -4.35 -16.48 11.27
CA GLU A 20 -3.89 -17.79 11.73
C GLU A 20 -2.93 -18.44 10.73
N ARG A 21 -3.26 -18.40 9.43
CA ARG A 21 -2.38 -18.89 8.35
C ARG A 21 -1.01 -18.22 8.37
N LEU A 22 -0.95 -16.96 8.80
CA LEU A 22 0.27 -16.16 8.88
C LEU A 22 0.93 -16.18 10.27
N GLY A 23 0.32 -16.85 11.26
CA GLY A 23 0.80 -16.86 12.65
C GLY A 23 0.71 -15.49 13.34
N LEU A 24 -0.25 -14.66 12.96
CA LEU A 24 -0.44 -13.30 13.45
C LEU A 24 -1.74 -13.17 14.25
N ALA A 25 -1.83 -12.14 15.11
CA ALA A 25 -3.11 -11.71 15.65
C ALA A 25 -3.96 -11.05 14.54
N PRO A 26 -5.29 -11.22 14.53
CA PRO A 26 -6.19 -10.55 13.59
C PRO A 26 -6.00 -9.03 13.52
N GLU A 27 -5.75 -8.40 14.67
CA GLU A 27 -5.52 -6.96 14.80
C GLU A 27 -4.21 -6.52 14.13
N ASP A 28 -3.17 -7.34 14.22
CA ASP A 28 -1.87 -7.03 13.60
C ASP A 28 -1.94 -7.16 12.08
N LEU A 29 -2.64 -8.19 11.59
CA LEU A 29 -2.91 -8.32 10.16
C LEU A 29 -3.75 -7.14 9.63
N ALA A 30 -4.82 -6.76 10.34
CA ALA A 30 -5.66 -5.63 9.96
C ALA A 30 -4.87 -4.31 9.95
N ARG A 31 -4.00 -4.09 10.95
CA ARG A 31 -3.11 -2.94 11.00
C ARG A 31 -2.14 -2.90 9.84
N ALA A 32 -1.50 -4.02 9.52
CA ALA A 32 -0.55 -4.11 8.41
C ALA A 32 -1.23 -3.84 7.06
N ALA A 33 -2.42 -4.40 6.85
CA ALA A 33 -3.22 -4.15 5.65
C ALA A 33 -3.64 -2.68 5.53
N LEU A 34 -4.07 -2.04 6.63
CA LEU A 34 -4.39 -0.62 6.64
C LEU A 34 -3.14 0.24 6.38
N ALA A 35 -1.99 -0.14 6.92
CA ALA A 35 -0.73 0.55 6.66
C ALA A 35 -0.36 0.47 5.17
N ASP A 36 -0.38 -0.73 4.55
CA ASP A 36 -0.10 -0.90 3.12
C ASP A 36 -1.11 -0.14 2.24
N LEU A 37 -2.39 -0.12 2.61
CA LEU A 37 -3.41 0.67 1.92
C LEU A 37 -3.13 2.17 1.97
N LEU A 38 -2.63 2.66 3.12
CA LEU A 38 -2.34 4.07 3.34
C LEU A 38 -0.94 4.49 2.87
N VAL A 39 -0.09 3.55 2.43
CA VAL A 39 1.14 3.91 1.73
C VAL A 39 0.75 4.59 0.43
N THR A 40 1.10 5.87 0.30
CA THR A 40 0.93 6.67 -0.91
C THR A 40 1.85 6.12 -2.01
N ARG A 41 1.44 5.03 -2.66
CA ARG A 41 2.17 4.48 -3.83
C ARG A 41 2.27 5.50 -4.97
N ASP A 42 1.38 6.48 -4.99
CA ASP A 42 1.38 7.57 -5.96
C ASP A 42 2.61 8.47 -5.84
N ASP A 43 3.15 8.74 -4.65
CA ASP A 43 4.28 9.68 -4.52
C ASP A 43 5.59 9.05 -5.02
N ASP A 44 5.84 7.79 -4.68
CA ASP A 44 7.02 7.05 -5.16
C ASP A 44 6.94 6.80 -6.68
N PHE A 45 5.76 6.42 -7.18
CA PHE A 45 5.52 6.25 -8.60
C PHE A 45 5.67 7.57 -9.37
N LYS A 46 5.08 8.66 -8.87
CA LYS A 46 5.16 9.99 -9.46
C LYS A 46 6.60 10.51 -9.46
N ALA A 47 7.35 10.33 -8.38
CA ALA A 47 8.76 10.70 -8.32
C ALA A 47 9.60 9.92 -9.34
N ALA A 48 9.34 8.62 -9.51
CA ALA A 48 10.00 7.80 -10.51
C ALA A 48 9.63 8.24 -11.95
N ALA A 49 8.35 8.52 -12.20
CA ALA A 49 7.85 9.00 -13.50
C ALA A 49 8.46 10.37 -13.86
N GLU A 50 8.47 11.34 -12.94
CA GLU A 50 9.09 12.65 -13.12
C GLU A 50 10.60 12.54 -13.39
N ARG A 51 11.28 11.59 -12.77
CA ARG A 51 12.70 11.34 -13.03
C ARG A 51 12.94 10.82 -14.45
N VAL A 52 12.10 9.92 -14.94
CA VAL A 52 12.20 9.38 -16.32
C VAL A 52 11.90 10.48 -17.34
N LEU A 53 10.83 11.26 -17.13
CA LEU A 53 10.44 12.35 -18.02
C LEU A 53 11.54 13.41 -18.12
N ARG A 54 12.13 13.85 -17.00
CA ARG A 54 13.27 14.79 -17.01
C ARG A 54 14.48 14.25 -17.76
N LYS A 55 14.85 12.99 -17.53
CA LYS A 55 15.97 12.36 -18.26
C LYS A 55 15.73 12.31 -19.77
N ASN A 56 14.51 12.01 -20.20
CA ASN A 56 14.15 12.01 -21.62
C ASN A 56 14.20 13.42 -22.19
N GLU A 57 13.66 14.42 -21.48
CA GLU A 57 13.72 15.81 -21.91
C GLU A 57 15.18 16.29 -22.08
N GLU A 58 16.06 15.96 -21.13
CA GLU A 58 17.49 16.25 -21.22
C GLU A 58 18.16 15.52 -22.39
N LEU A 59 17.78 14.27 -22.67
CA LEU A 59 18.28 13.50 -23.81
C LEU A 59 17.88 14.18 -25.12
N TYR A 60 16.60 14.54 -25.27
CA TYR A 60 16.10 15.22 -26.47
C TYR A 60 16.75 16.59 -26.67
N ARG A 61 17.00 17.36 -25.59
CA ARG A 61 17.74 18.63 -25.69
C ARG A 61 19.20 18.48 -26.14
N ARG A 62 19.84 17.33 -25.91
CA ARG A 62 21.23 17.07 -26.33
C ARG A 62 21.33 16.54 -27.76
N LEU A 63 20.23 16.05 -28.30
CA LEU A 63 20.15 15.46 -29.64
C LEU A 63 19.64 16.45 -30.71
N ALA A 64 19.22 17.66 -30.30
CA ALA A 64 18.84 18.78 -31.17
C ALA A 64 19.95 19.83 -31.20
#